data_AF-A0A364XUI9-F1
#
_entry.id   AF-A0A364XUI9-F1
#
_cell.length_a   1.000
_cell.length_b   1.000
_cell.length_c   1.000
_cell.angle_alpha   90.00
_cell.angle_beta   90.00
_cell.angle_gamma   90.00
#
_symmetry.space_group_name_H-M   'P 1'
#
loop_
_entity.id
_entity.type
_entity.pdbx_description
1 polymer ?
#
loop_
_entity_poly.entity_id
_entity_poly.type
_entity_poly.pdbx_seq_one_letter_code
_entity_poly.pdbx_strand_id
1 'polypeptide(L)'
;MSKIIRDKGEKLSKIEYWKKWEIFELFDDLHEAEQLLNSRKSKGYRHDKFKTEFTEEFGEIEGDNVADFTRIWQWFSPNNEWDKVVGPEGEELRRRIFKRTDRWKRNQEFIPWTKVSLKEEFGIVLDKTVDNNVVGLIRWDTEKETDVEDWRGLFGSFLQSGGQVVDHDHKFKFIDDKGELKKVSR
;
A
#
# COMPACT_ATOMS: atom_id res chain seq x y z
N MET A 1 -18.55 -17.68 35.94
CA MET A 1 -18.23 -17.97 34.52
C MET A 1 -18.45 -16.71 33.70
N SER A 2 -17.39 -15.90 33.51
CA SER A 2 -17.46 -14.68 32.70
C SER A 2 -17.58 -15.02 31.22
N LYS A 3 -18.67 -14.57 30.60
CA LYS A 3 -18.90 -14.65 29.16
C LYS A 3 -17.85 -13.77 28.48
N ILE A 4 -16.87 -14.39 27.82
CA ILE A 4 -15.98 -13.70 26.90
C ILE A 4 -16.85 -13.26 25.72
N ILE A 5 -17.20 -11.98 25.66
CA ILE A 5 -17.78 -11.37 24.46
C ILE A 5 -16.63 -11.28 23.47
N ARG A 6 -16.57 -12.24 22.55
CA ARG A 6 -15.79 -12.08 21.31
C ARG A 6 -16.42 -10.94 20.55
N ASP A 7 -15.73 -9.82 20.48
CA ASP A 7 -16.06 -8.74 19.57
C ASP A 7 -15.94 -9.29 18.14
N LYS A 8 -17.08 -9.62 17.54
CA LYS A 8 -17.15 -9.94 16.12
C LYS A 8 -17.06 -8.60 15.43
N GLY A 9 -15.83 -8.15 15.14
CA GLY A 9 -15.59 -6.90 14.41
C GLY A 9 -16.60 -6.75 13.28
N GLU A 10 -17.38 -5.68 13.32
CA GLU A 10 -18.48 -5.47 12.38
C GLU A 10 -17.97 -5.56 10.95
N LYS A 11 -18.53 -6.50 10.19
CA LYS A 11 -18.17 -6.71 8.79
C LYS A 11 -18.73 -5.52 8.00
N LEU A 12 -17.86 -4.59 7.62
CA LEU A 12 -18.20 -3.44 6.79
C LEU A 12 -19.02 -3.88 5.57
N SER A 13 -20.06 -3.13 5.23
CA SER A 13 -20.72 -3.26 3.93
C SER A 13 -19.76 -2.89 2.79
N LYS A 14 -20.09 -3.28 1.55
CA LYS A 14 -19.27 -2.94 0.36
C LYS A 14 -19.03 -1.42 0.28
N ILE A 15 -20.08 -0.62 0.48
CA ILE A 15 -19.99 0.85 0.40
C ILE A 15 -19.12 1.42 1.53
N GLU A 16 -19.25 0.91 2.75
CA GLU A 16 -18.42 1.37 3.87
C GLU A 16 -16.95 0.97 3.69
N TYR A 17 -16.69 -0.22 3.15
CA TYR A 17 -15.35 -0.62 2.75
C TYR A 17 -14.81 0.34 1.68
N TRP A 18 -15.58 0.61 0.63
CA TRP A 18 -15.17 1.50 -0.46
C TRP A 18 -14.86 2.91 0.03
N LYS A 19 -15.68 3.46 0.92
CA LYS A 19 -15.42 4.76 1.58
C LYS A 19 -14.19 4.72 2.47
N LYS A 20 -14.03 3.67 3.29
CA LYS A 20 -12.87 3.52 4.20
C LYS A 20 -11.54 3.52 3.45
N TRP A 21 -11.53 2.93 2.25
CA TRP A 21 -10.35 2.81 1.39
C TRP A 21 -10.25 3.87 0.30
N GLU A 22 -11.11 4.90 0.35
CA GLU A 22 -11.09 6.03 -0.60
C GLU A 22 -11.15 5.57 -2.07
N ILE A 23 -11.91 4.50 -2.35
CA ILE A 23 -11.99 3.90 -3.69
C ILE A 23 -12.67 4.84 -4.68
N PHE A 24 -13.68 5.61 -4.25
CA PHE A 24 -14.35 6.58 -5.12
C PHE A 24 -13.39 7.70 -5.54
N GLU A 25 -12.63 8.21 -4.57
CA GLU A 25 -11.64 9.25 -4.81
C GLU A 25 -10.47 8.73 -5.66
N LEU A 26 -10.13 7.45 -5.56
CA LEU A 26 -9.19 6.81 -6.48
C LEU A 26 -9.73 6.79 -7.91
N PHE A 27 -11.01 6.46 -8.11
CA PHE A 27 -11.62 6.49 -9.44
C PHE A 27 -11.70 7.90 -10.03
N ASP A 28 -12.02 8.90 -9.23
CA ASP A 28 -11.97 10.30 -9.66
C ASP A 28 -10.57 10.69 -10.16
N ASP A 29 -9.52 10.33 -9.41
CA ASP A 29 -8.13 10.58 -9.83
C ASP A 29 -7.75 9.76 -11.10
N LEU A 30 -8.24 8.52 -11.25
CA LEU A 30 -7.96 7.72 -12.45
C LEU A 30 -8.63 8.27 -13.70
N HIS A 31 -9.84 8.81 -13.59
CA HIS A 31 -10.45 9.57 -14.67
C HIS A 31 -9.66 10.84 -15.01
N GLU A 32 -9.17 11.57 -14.01
CA GLU A 32 -8.29 12.73 -14.23
C GLU A 32 -7.01 12.32 -14.98
N ALA A 33 -6.44 11.16 -14.63
CA ALA A 33 -5.26 10.61 -15.30
C ALA A 33 -5.54 10.25 -16.75
N GLU A 34 -6.69 9.64 -17.03
CA GLU A 34 -7.13 9.34 -18.39
C GLU A 34 -7.31 10.60 -19.23
N GLN A 35 -7.96 11.63 -18.67
CA GLN A 35 -8.15 12.93 -19.34
C GLN A 35 -6.81 13.60 -19.65
N LEU A 36 -5.85 13.53 -18.72
CA LEU A 36 -4.52 14.07 -18.92
C LEU A 36 -3.76 13.33 -20.04
N LEU A 37 -3.88 12.01 -20.12
CA LEU A 37 -3.30 11.22 -21.23
C LEU A 37 -4.00 11.50 -22.57
N ASN A 38 -5.30 11.75 -22.55
CA ASN A 38 -6.11 12.02 -23.74
C ASN A 38 -5.88 13.41 -24.35
N SER A 39 -5.70 14.42 -23.50
CA SER A 39 -5.44 15.81 -23.93
C SER A 39 -4.06 16.01 -24.56
N ARG A 40 -3.12 15.09 -24.33
CA ARG A 40 -1.76 15.17 -24.86
C ARG A 40 -1.70 14.69 -26.30
N LYS A 41 -0.93 15.41 -27.12
CA LYS A 41 -0.44 14.85 -28.38
C LYS A 41 0.48 13.68 -28.07
N SER A 42 0.37 12.61 -28.87
CA SER A 42 1.29 11.47 -28.80
C SER A 42 2.74 11.97 -28.75
N LYS A 43 3.47 11.51 -27.73
CA LYS A 43 4.92 11.73 -27.59
C LYS A 43 5.73 10.54 -28.14
N GLY A 44 5.11 9.71 -28.99
CA GLY A 44 5.70 8.51 -29.60
C GLY A 44 5.20 7.21 -28.99
N TYR A 45 5.74 6.09 -29.48
CA TYR A 45 5.26 4.73 -29.19
C TYR A 45 5.04 4.43 -27.70
N ARG A 46 5.94 4.88 -26.82
CA ARG A 46 5.84 4.64 -25.37
C ARG A 46 4.57 5.26 -24.78
N HIS A 47 4.28 6.51 -25.12
CA HIS A 47 3.10 7.22 -24.63
C HIS A 47 1.83 6.52 -25.10
N ASP A 48 1.77 6.17 -26.39
CA ASP A 48 0.57 5.56 -26.97
C ASP A 48 0.33 4.15 -26.42
N LYS A 49 1.40 3.36 -26.27
CA LYS A 49 1.34 2.05 -25.63
C LYS A 49 0.82 2.16 -24.19
N PHE A 50 1.41 3.03 -23.37
CA PHE A 50 0.98 3.22 -21.99
C PHE A 50 -0.47 3.69 -21.89
N LYS A 51 -0.86 4.64 -22.75
CA LYS A 51 -2.24 5.14 -22.80
C LYS A 51 -3.24 4.02 -23.10
N THR A 52 -2.98 3.19 -24.11
CA THR A 52 -3.83 2.04 -24.42
C THR A 52 -3.92 1.06 -23.26
N GLU A 53 -2.76 0.65 -22.71
CA GLU A 53 -2.72 -0.28 -21.57
C GLU A 53 -3.45 0.27 -20.34
N PHE A 54 -3.31 1.57 -20.07
CA PHE A 54 -3.97 2.23 -18.94
C PHE A 54 -5.49 2.28 -19.12
N THR A 55 -5.98 2.69 -20.30
CA THR A 55 -7.43 2.75 -20.56
C THR A 55 -8.08 1.36 -20.51
N GLU A 56 -7.42 0.33 -21.03
CA GLU A 56 -7.89 -1.05 -20.95
C GLU A 56 -7.97 -1.52 -19.49
N GLU A 57 -6.87 -1.40 -18.74
CA GLU A 57 -6.82 -1.78 -17.33
C GLU A 57 -7.86 -1.01 -16.49
N PHE A 58 -7.99 0.30 -16.71
CA PHE A 58 -8.92 1.11 -15.94
C PHE A 58 -10.37 0.71 -16.21
N GLY A 59 -10.74 0.48 -17.48
CA GLY A 59 -12.07 0.01 -17.85
C GLY A 59 -12.42 -1.36 -17.25
N GLU A 60 -11.44 -2.28 -17.15
CA GLU A 60 -11.62 -3.57 -16.48
C GLU A 60 -11.89 -3.38 -14.97
N ILE A 61 -11.08 -2.57 -14.31
CA ILE A 61 -11.18 -2.29 -12.87
C ILE A 61 -12.52 -1.64 -12.50
N GLU A 62 -13.03 -0.69 -13.30
CA GLU A 62 -14.32 -0.04 -13.04
C GLU A 62 -15.51 -1.00 -13.15
N GLY A 63 -15.42 -1.99 -14.05
CA GLY A 63 -16.44 -3.01 -14.23
C GLY A 63 -16.41 -4.11 -13.16
N ASP A 64 -15.31 -4.22 -12.41
CA ASP A 64 -15.05 -5.37 -11.56
C ASP A 64 -15.70 -5.29 -10.18
N ASN A 65 -16.16 -6.46 -9.70
CA ASN A 65 -16.72 -6.58 -8.36
C ASN A 65 -15.64 -6.57 -7.26
N VAL A 66 -14.43 -7.02 -7.61
CA VAL A 66 -13.24 -7.04 -6.76
C VAL A 66 -12.07 -6.53 -7.62
N ALA A 67 -11.98 -5.22 -7.75
CA ALA A 67 -10.91 -4.54 -8.47
C ALA A 67 -9.52 -4.94 -7.94
N ASP A 68 -8.62 -5.33 -8.84
CA ASP A 68 -7.19 -5.47 -8.56
C ASP A 68 -6.44 -4.22 -9.03
N PHE A 69 -5.97 -3.40 -8.09
CA PHE A 69 -5.23 -2.18 -8.41
C PHE A 69 -3.72 -2.41 -8.57
N THR A 70 -3.24 -3.66 -8.69
CA THR A 70 -1.79 -3.95 -8.70
C THR A 70 -1.05 -3.25 -9.84
N ARG A 71 -1.58 -3.24 -11.08
CA ARG A 71 -0.93 -2.52 -12.19
C ARG A 71 -0.97 -1.01 -12.02
N ILE A 72 -2.09 -0.47 -11.54
CA ILE A 72 -2.21 0.96 -11.20
C ILE A 72 -1.17 1.34 -10.13
N TRP A 73 -1.07 0.57 -9.04
CA TRP A 73 -0.06 0.78 -8.00
C TRP A 73 1.36 0.79 -8.57
N GLN A 74 1.70 -0.14 -9.47
CA GLN A 74 3.00 -0.19 -10.13
C GLN A 74 3.24 1.04 -11.02
N TRP A 75 2.32 1.38 -11.91
CA TRP A 75 2.50 2.49 -12.85
C TRP A 75 2.66 3.85 -12.18
N PHE A 76 1.96 4.07 -11.07
CA PHE A 76 1.99 5.32 -10.31
C PHE A 76 3.02 5.32 -9.17
N SER A 77 3.74 4.21 -8.94
CA SER A 77 4.88 4.20 -8.02
C SER A 77 5.98 5.19 -8.46
N PRO A 78 6.75 5.77 -7.52
CA PRO A 78 7.77 6.77 -7.86
C PRO A 78 8.80 6.25 -8.88
N ASN A 79 9.14 7.10 -9.86
CA ASN A 79 10.07 6.84 -10.96
C ASN A 79 9.61 5.74 -11.95
N ASN A 80 8.32 5.46 -12.00
CA ASN A 80 7.76 4.41 -12.85
C ASN A 80 7.12 4.97 -14.14
N GLU A 81 6.25 4.21 -14.79
CA GLU A 81 5.79 4.48 -16.16
C GLU A 81 5.06 5.83 -16.28
N TRP A 82 4.24 6.19 -15.30
CA TRP A 82 3.58 7.50 -15.28
C TRP A 82 4.59 8.66 -15.33
N ASP A 83 5.62 8.62 -14.47
CA ASP A 83 6.66 9.67 -14.44
C ASP A 83 7.41 9.78 -15.76
N LYS A 84 7.61 8.66 -16.45
CA LYS A 84 8.31 8.61 -17.74
C LYS A 84 7.46 9.11 -18.90
N VAL A 85 6.13 8.96 -18.83
CA VAL A 85 5.19 9.36 -19.89
C VAL A 85 4.69 10.80 -19.70
N VAL A 86 4.35 11.15 -18.46
CA VAL A 86 3.68 12.40 -18.11
C VAL A 86 4.69 13.45 -17.64
N GLY A 87 5.66 13.06 -16.82
CA GLY A 87 6.67 13.95 -16.27
C GLY A 87 6.16 14.81 -15.10
N PRO A 88 6.87 15.90 -14.75
CA PRO A 88 6.64 16.68 -13.52
C PRO A 88 5.23 17.26 -13.37
N GLU A 89 4.59 17.62 -14.48
CA GLU A 89 3.21 18.13 -14.51
C GLU A 89 2.16 17.10 -14.03
N GLY A 90 2.50 15.82 -14.02
CA GLY A 90 1.66 14.75 -13.47
C GLY A 90 2.00 14.35 -12.04
N GLU A 91 2.94 15.02 -11.37
CA GLU A 91 3.48 14.57 -10.08
C GLU A 91 2.42 14.55 -8.97
N GLU A 92 1.60 15.60 -8.89
CA GLU A 92 0.59 15.70 -7.85
C GLU A 92 -0.46 14.58 -7.98
N LEU A 93 -1.02 14.43 -9.18
CA LEU A 93 -1.97 13.37 -9.50
C LEU A 93 -1.38 11.99 -9.23
N ARG A 94 -0.12 11.77 -9.62
CA ARG A 94 0.59 10.52 -9.31
C ARG A 94 0.70 10.26 -7.81
N ARG A 95 1.05 11.28 -7.02
CA ARG A 95 1.13 11.15 -5.56
C ARG A 95 -0.22 10.72 -4.97
N ARG A 96 -1.32 11.31 -5.42
CA ARG A 96 -2.68 11.01 -4.95
C ARG A 96 -3.08 9.57 -5.28
N ILE A 97 -2.90 9.14 -6.53
CA ILE A 97 -3.21 7.76 -6.98
C ILE A 97 -2.34 6.74 -6.26
N PHE A 98 -1.03 6.98 -6.20
CA PHE A 98 -0.10 6.08 -5.52
C PHE A 98 -0.42 5.94 -4.04
N LYS A 99 -0.74 7.03 -3.35
CA LYS A 99 -1.08 6.98 -1.92
C LYS A 99 -2.28 6.06 -1.66
N ARG A 100 -3.35 6.16 -2.45
CA ARG A 100 -4.57 5.34 -2.28
C ARG A 100 -4.32 3.88 -2.66
N THR A 101 -3.65 3.63 -3.78
CA THR A 101 -3.34 2.27 -4.23
C THR A 101 -2.31 1.56 -3.36
N ASP A 102 -1.31 2.27 -2.82
CA ASP A 102 -0.33 1.71 -1.89
C ASP A 102 -0.97 1.32 -0.56
N ARG A 103 -1.88 2.15 -0.05
CA ARG A 103 -2.69 1.84 1.13
C ARG A 103 -3.54 0.59 0.91
N TRP A 104 -4.22 0.48 -0.23
CA TRP A 104 -4.97 -0.72 -0.60
C TRP A 104 -4.06 -1.96 -0.70
N LYS A 105 -2.93 -1.84 -1.41
CA LYS A 105 -2.02 -2.95 -1.69
C LYS A 105 -1.37 -3.51 -0.41
N ARG A 106 -0.92 -2.63 0.49
CA ARG A 106 -0.34 -3.03 1.79
C ARG A 106 -1.35 -3.71 2.71
N ASN A 107 -2.65 -3.54 2.46
CA ASN A 107 -3.70 -4.22 3.21
C ASN A 107 -4.05 -5.62 2.65
N GLN A 108 -3.33 -6.12 1.66
CA GLN A 108 -3.56 -7.46 1.09
C GLN A 108 -2.46 -8.47 1.44
N GLU A 109 -1.25 -7.98 1.63
CA GLU A 109 -0.07 -8.79 1.88
C GLU A 109 1.01 -8.00 2.62
N PHE A 110 2.00 -8.69 3.18
CA PHE A 110 3.18 -8.02 3.69
C PHE A 110 4.05 -7.49 2.54
N ILE A 111 4.26 -6.18 2.53
CA ILE A 111 5.20 -5.51 1.63
C ILE A 111 6.37 -5.00 2.46
N PRO A 112 7.63 -5.08 1.98
CA PRO A 112 8.77 -4.50 2.69
C PRO A 112 8.53 -3.04 3.07
N TRP A 113 9.08 -2.67 4.22
CA TRP A 113 9.01 -1.34 4.82
C TRP A 113 7.61 -0.88 5.23
N THR A 114 6.60 -1.76 5.14
CA THR A 114 5.27 -1.49 5.69
C THR A 114 5.36 -1.32 7.20
N LYS A 115 4.83 -0.20 7.71
CA LYS A 115 4.63 0.00 9.14
C LYS A 115 3.38 -0.73 9.57
N VAL A 116 3.46 -1.46 10.66
CA VAL A 116 2.37 -2.29 11.18
C VAL A 116 2.22 -2.09 12.68
N SER A 117 1.05 -2.45 13.20
CA SER A 117 0.83 -2.54 14.64
C SER A 117 0.08 -3.81 15.03
N LEU A 118 0.31 -4.29 16.24
CA LEU A 118 -0.41 -5.41 16.83
C LEU A 118 -0.47 -5.20 18.35
N LYS A 119 -1.67 -5.18 18.94
CA LYS A 119 -1.86 -5.00 20.40
C LYS A 119 -1.09 -3.79 20.98
N GLU A 120 -1.17 -2.65 20.30
CA GLU A 120 -0.48 -1.39 20.66
C GLU A 120 1.04 -1.38 20.47
N GLU A 121 1.64 -2.48 20.03
CA GLU A 121 3.03 -2.52 19.58
C GLU A 121 3.11 -2.09 18.12
N PHE A 122 4.17 -1.36 17.76
CA PHE A 122 4.43 -0.88 16.41
C PHE A 122 5.67 -1.54 15.87
N GLY A 123 5.70 -1.83 14.57
CA GLY A 123 6.85 -2.46 13.93
C GLY A 123 6.92 -2.16 12.45
N ILE A 124 8.00 -2.62 11.82
CA ILE A 124 8.23 -2.48 10.39
C ILE A 124 8.53 -3.84 9.76
N VAL A 125 7.92 -4.09 8.60
CA VAL A 125 8.21 -5.27 7.78
C VAL A 125 9.61 -5.11 7.16
N LEU A 126 10.50 -6.05 7.43
CA LEU A 126 11.88 -6.00 6.92
C LEU A 126 11.96 -6.47 5.47
N ASP A 127 12.84 -5.84 4.71
CA ASP A 127 13.29 -6.31 3.39
C ASP A 127 14.37 -7.38 3.54
N LYS A 128 13.99 -8.51 4.17
CA LYS A 128 14.87 -9.67 4.38
C LYS A 128 14.23 -10.90 3.76
N THR A 129 14.30 -11.00 2.44
CA THR A 129 13.92 -12.20 1.68
C THR A 129 15.06 -13.22 1.71
N VAL A 130 15.39 -13.75 2.90
CA VAL A 130 16.55 -14.67 3.03
C VAL A 130 16.24 -16.04 2.42
N ASP A 131 14.96 -16.44 2.33
CA ASP A 131 14.53 -17.67 1.67
C ASP A 131 13.20 -17.43 0.92
N ASN A 132 13.17 -17.76 -0.38
CA ASN A 132 11.96 -17.87 -1.22
C ASN A 132 11.11 -16.60 -1.44
N ASN A 133 11.68 -15.38 -1.35
CA ASN A 133 10.94 -14.12 -1.56
C ASN A 133 9.71 -13.94 -0.64
N VAL A 134 9.61 -14.70 0.46
CA VAL A 134 8.47 -14.59 1.37
C VAL A 134 8.70 -13.44 2.35
N VAL A 135 7.85 -12.43 2.26
CA VAL A 135 7.86 -11.24 3.11
C VAL A 135 7.02 -11.49 4.36
N GLY A 136 7.41 -10.90 5.49
CA GLY A 136 6.67 -11.00 6.75
C GLY A 136 7.52 -11.05 8.02
N LEU A 137 8.84 -10.84 7.95
CA LEU A 137 9.63 -10.59 9.15
C LEU A 137 9.32 -9.18 9.66
N ILE A 138 8.82 -9.05 10.88
CA ILE A 138 8.48 -7.77 11.50
C ILE A 138 9.54 -7.46 12.55
N ARG A 139 10.19 -6.30 12.43
CA ARG A 139 11.03 -5.71 13.47
C ARG A 139 10.17 -4.79 14.33
N TRP A 140 10.00 -5.12 15.61
CA TRP A 140 9.22 -4.30 16.53
C TRP A 140 9.98 -3.05 16.99
N ASP A 141 9.26 -1.98 17.28
CA ASP A 141 9.81 -0.71 17.73
C ASP A 141 10.18 -0.78 19.23
N THR A 142 11.25 -1.51 19.52
CA THR A 142 11.79 -1.70 20.87
C THR A 142 13.29 -1.45 20.88
N GLU A 143 13.82 -1.15 22.06
CA GLU A 143 15.27 -0.96 22.30
C GLU A 143 16.12 -2.21 22.02
N LYS A 144 15.49 -3.40 21.97
CA LYS A 144 16.16 -4.68 21.75
C LYS A 144 16.34 -4.92 20.26
N GLU A 145 17.59 -4.95 19.79
CA GLU A 145 17.94 -5.12 18.37
C GLU A 145 17.38 -6.42 17.74
N THR A 146 17.24 -7.47 18.54
CA THR A 146 16.84 -8.81 18.09
C THR A 146 15.34 -9.06 18.17
N ASP A 147 14.54 -8.05 18.51
CA ASP A 147 13.09 -8.20 18.64
C ASP A 147 12.43 -8.19 17.27
N VAL A 148 12.45 -9.38 16.66
CA VAL A 148 11.95 -9.69 15.32
C VAL A 148 11.04 -10.90 15.42
N GLU A 149 9.83 -10.79 14.86
CA GLU A 149 8.88 -11.89 14.75
C GLU A 149 8.69 -12.32 13.30
N ASP A 150 8.46 -13.62 13.10
CA ASP A 150 8.23 -14.20 11.80
C ASP A 150 6.74 -14.39 11.52
N TRP A 151 6.21 -13.54 10.64
CA TRP A 151 4.85 -13.57 10.13
C TRP A 151 4.79 -13.92 8.63
N ARG A 152 5.86 -14.50 8.07
CA ARG A 152 5.91 -14.87 6.65
C ARG A 152 4.76 -15.82 6.28
N GLY A 153 4.01 -15.45 5.24
CA GLY A 153 2.82 -16.19 4.80
C GLY A 153 1.60 -16.11 5.73
N LEU A 154 1.68 -15.33 6.82
CA LEU A 154 0.65 -15.26 7.87
C LEU A 154 -0.09 -13.91 7.90
N PHE A 155 -0.13 -13.15 6.79
CA PHE A 155 -0.78 -11.84 6.75
C PHE A 155 -2.26 -11.90 7.16
N GLY A 156 -3.00 -12.91 6.70
CA GLY A 156 -4.40 -13.10 7.12
C GLY A 156 -4.53 -13.36 8.63
N SER A 157 -3.63 -14.15 9.22
CA SER A 157 -3.60 -14.41 10.66
C SER A 157 -3.16 -13.19 11.46
N PHE A 158 -2.28 -12.36 10.91
CA PHE A 158 -1.87 -11.08 11.48
C PHE A 158 -3.08 -10.15 11.63
N LEU A 159 -3.84 -9.93 10.56
CA LEU A 159 -5.07 -9.14 10.59
C LEU A 159 -6.11 -9.71 11.57
N GLN A 160 -6.32 -11.04 11.56
CA GLN A 160 -7.26 -11.69 12.50
C GLN A 160 -6.87 -11.53 13.97
N SER A 161 -5.57 -11.34 14.24
CA SER A 161 -5.05 -11.10 15.60
C SER A 161 -5.19 -9.64 16.05
N GLY A 162 -5.81 -8.79 15.23
CA GLY A 162 -5.93 -7.34 15.45
C GLY A 162 -4.77 -6.54 14.86
N GLY A 163 -3.94 -7.17 14.02
CA GLY A 163 -2.86 -6.50 13.31
C GLY A 163 -3.39 -5.47 12.31
N GLN A 164 -2.68 -4.36 12.16
CA GLN A 164 -3.06 -3.27 11.27
C GLN A 164 -1.87 -2.76 10.48
N VAL A 165 -2.12 -2.29 9.26
CA VAL A 165 -1.18 -1.44 8.53
C VAL A 165 -1.29 -0.03 9.10
N VAL A 166 -0.15 0.57 9.43
CA VAL A 166 -0.03 1.88 10.05
C VAL A 166 0.34 2.91 8.99
N ASP A 167 -0.05 4.16 9.21
CA ASP A 167 0.31 5.27 8.34
C ASP A 167 1.84 5.40 8.18
N HIS A 168 2.29 5.67 6.96
CA HIS A 168 3.70 5.89 6.63
C HIS A 168 4.34 7.03 7.43
N ASP A 169 3.55 8.01 7.86
CA ASP A 169 4.04 9.15 8.64
C ASP A 169 4.29 8.81 10.11
N HIS A 170 3.88 7.62 10.58
CA HIS A 170 4.16 7.15 11.94
C HIS A 170 5.65 7.20 12.26
N LYS A 171 6.00 7.78 13.42
CA LYS A 171 7.38 7.90 13.88
C LYS A 171 7.65 6.89 14.98
N PHE A 172 8.43 5.86 14.62
CA PHE A 172 8.99 4.92 15.59
C PHE A 172 9.86 5.64 16.62
N LYS A 173 9.94 5.10 17.82
CA LYS A 173 10.71 5.62 18.94
C LYS A 173 12.15 5.14 18.91
N PHE A 174 12.38 3.84 18.69
CA PHE A 174 13.68 3.18 18.85
C PHE A 174 14.31 2.78 17.51
N ILE A 175 13.52 2.45 16.49
CA ILE A 175 14.01 2.06 15.16
C ILE A 175 13.77 3.12 14.10
N ASP A 176 14.55 3.14 13.03
CA ASP A 176 14.31 3.97 11.85
C ASP A 176 13.36 3.30 10.84
N ASP A 177 13.12 3.97 9.70
CA ASP A 177 12.27 3.46 8.62
C ASP A 177 12.90 2.29 7.83
N LYS A 178 14.05 1.76 8.29
CA LYS A 178 14.71 0.54 7.81
C LYS A 178 14.77 -0.55 8.89
N GLY A 179 14.21 -0.31 10.07
CA GLY A 179 14.26 -1.23 11.19
C GLY A 179 15.61 -1.28 11.90
N GLU A 180 16.52 -0.34 11.62
CA GLU A 180 17.79 -0.21 12.33
C GLU A 180 17.58 0.60 13.62
N LEU A 181 18.32 0.26 14.69
CA LEU A 181 18.26 1.05 15.92
C LEU A 181 18.75 2.48 15.65
N LYS A 182 17.95 3.46 16.08
CA LYS A 182 18.35 4.86 16.04
C LYS A 182 19.56 5.05 16.94
N LYS A 183 20.60 5.70 16.40
CA LYS A 183 21.75 6.11 17.19
C LYS A 183 21.26 7.12 18.24
N VAL A 184 21.47 6.81 19.51
CA VAL A 184 21.28 7.78 20.58
C VAL A 184 22.35 8.86 20.38
N SER A 185 21.95 10.03 19.91
CA SER A 185 22.82 11.21 19.93
C SER A 185 23.13 11.53 21.38
N ARG A 186 24.38 11.27 21.80
CA ARG A 186 24.95 11.71 23.07
C ARG A 186 25.18 13.22 23.06
#